data_AF-A0A955DPN5-F1
#
_entry.id   AF-A0A955DPN5-F1
#
_cell.length_a   1.000
_cell.length_b   1.000
_cell.length_c   1.000
_cell.angle_alpha   90.00
_cell.angle_beta   90.00
_cell.angle_gamma   90.00
#
_symmetry.space_group_name_H-M   'P 1'
#
loop_
_entity.id
_entity.type
_entity.pdbx_description
1 polymer ?
#
loop_
_entity_poly.entity_id
_entity_poly.type
_entity_poly.pdbx_seq_one_letter_code
_entity_poly.pdbx_strand_id
1 'polypeptide(L)'
;IVAGSAYIASGVLVSTLTSSQPVAFLVTLFFWMTISLAAKWLPNYVNDDLARAFYAADPEMRLRDFTIGLIDTSNVVYFLGLTVFFLIAAVQSLLARRWPS
;
A
#
# COMPACT_ATOMS: atom_id res chain seq x y z
N ILE A 1 2.75 -14.03 -0.07
CA ILE A 1 2.80 -13.78 1.39
C ILE A 1 3.20 -12.32 1.67
N VAL A 2 4.39 -11.86 1.27
CA VAL A 2 4.91 -10.51 1.58
C VAL A 2 3.99 -9.37 1.12
N ALA A 3 3.45 -9.44 -0.10
CA ALA A 3 2.50 -8.44 -0.58
C ALA A 3 1.21 -8.42 0.25
N GLY A 4 0.67 -9.59 0.61
CA GLY A 4 -0.49 -9.74 1.49
C GLY A 4 -0.28 -9.09 2.86
N SER A 5 0.94 -9.20 3.43
CA SER A 5 1.30 -8.54 4.69
C SER A 5 1.23 -7.01 4.61
N ALA A 6 1.62 -6.42 3.47
CA ALA A 6 1.54 -4.98 3.26
C ALA A 6 0.09 -4.47 3.17
N TYR A 7 -0.78 -5.20 2.47
CA TYR A 7 -2.21 -4.90 2.43
C TYR A 7 -2.83 -4.98 3.83
N ILE A 8 -2.53 -6.03 4.60
CA ILE A 8 -3.03 -6.17 5.98
C ILE A 8 -2.53 -5.03 6.86
N ALA A 9 -1.25 -4.67 6.80
CA ALA A 9 -0.69 -3.56 7.59
C ALA A 9 -1.35 -2.22 7.29
N SER A 10 -1.68 -1.95 6.01
CA SER A 10 -2.41 -0.73 5.63
C SER A 10 -3.82 -0.70 6.23
N GLY A 11 -4.54 -1.82 6.25
CA GLY A 11 -5.84 -1.94 6.90
C GLY A 11 -5.78 -1.76 8.42
N VAL A 12 -4.71 -2.26 9.07
CA VAL A 12 -4.47 -2.03 10.50
C VAL A 12 -4.30 -0.53 10.78
N LEU A 13 -3.49 0.19 9.98
CA LEU A 13 -3.34 1.65 10.11
C LEU A 13 -4.70 2.36 10.00
N VAL A 14 -5.45 2.10 8.94
CA VAL A 14 -6.75 2.76 8.71
C VAL A 14 -7.74 2.41 9.84
N SER A 15 -7.67 1.20 10.39
CA SER A 15 -8.45 0.80 11.56
C SER A 15 -8.06 1.55 12.83
N THR A 16 -6.79 1.94 13.02
CA THR A 16 -6.41 2.79 14.16
C THR A 16 -6.90 4.24 14.02
N LEU A 17 -7.05 4.70 12.77
CA LEU A 17 -7.49 6.06 12.45
C LEU A 17 -9.01 6.22 12.48
N THR A 18 -9.77 5.13 12.46
CA THR A 18 -11.23 5.15 12.30
C THR A 18 -11.92 4.51 13.50
N SER A 19 -12.93 5.18 14.07
CA SER A 19 -13.68 4.64 15.22
C SER A 19 -14.70 3.56 14.84
N SER A 20 -15.00 3.40 13.54
CA SER A 20 -15.94 2.42 12.99
C SER A 20 -15.25 1.45 12.03
N GLN A 21 -15.24 0.17 12.41
CA GLN A 21 -14.61 -0.93 11.67
C GLN A 21 -15.09 -1.07 10.20
N PRO A 22 -16.39 -0.89 9.89
CA PRO A 22 -16.86 -0.90 8.50
C PRO A 22 -16.32 0.28 7.68
N VAL A 23 -16.17 1.46 8.28
CA VAL A 23 -15.60 2.63 7.60
C VAL A 23 -14.12 2.43 7.36
N ALA A 24 -13.40 1.84 8.32
CA ALA A 24 -11.99 1.50 8.15
C ALA A 24 -11.77 0.54 6.96
N PHE A 25 -12.61 -0.48 6.86
CA PHE A 25 -12.60 -1.42 5.74
C PHE A 25 -12.85 -0.70 4.41
N LEU A 26 -13.89 0.12 4.31
CA LEU A 26 -14.22 0.85 3.08
C LEU A 26 -13.12 1.83 2.68
N VAL A 27 -12.54 2.58 3.62
CA VAL A 27 -11.43 3.51 3.34
C VAL A 27 -10.21 2.76 2.81
N THR A 28 -9.85 1.63 3.43
CA THR A 28 -8.75 0.78 2.96
C THR A 28 -9.02 0.25 1.56
N LEU A 29 -10.25 -0.22 1.30
CA LEU A 29 -10.68 -0.72 0.01
C LEU A 29 -10.58 0.36 -1.08
N PHE A 30 -11.16 1.54 -0.84
CA PHE A 30 -11.15 2.65 -1.78
C PHE A 30 -9.74 3.19 -2.01
N PHE A 31 -8.90 3.27 -0.98
CA PHE A 31 -7.50 3.68 -1.11
C PHE A 31 -6.74 2.79 -2.10
N TRP A 32 -6.84 1.46 -1.94
CA TRP A 32 -6.17 0.53 -2.85
C TRP A 32 -6.80 0.50 -4.25
N MET A 33 -8.13 0.63 -4.35
CA MET A 33 -8.81 0.75 -5.65
C MET A 33 -8.34 2.00 -6.42
N THR A 34 -8.27 3.15 -5.76
CA THR A 34 -7.80 4.39 -6.38
C THR A 34 -6.35 4.27 -6.83
N ILE A 35 -5.48 3.66 -6.02
CA ILE A 35 -4.07 3.44 -6.42
C ILE A 35 -3.98 2.52 -7.62
N SER A 36 -4.70 1.39 -7.63
CA SER A 36 -4.68 0.45 -8.77
C SER A 36 -5.23 1.10 -10.04
N LEU A 37 -6.31 1.87 -9.93
CA LEU A 37 -6.88 2.57 -11.09
C LEU A 37 -5.96 3.69 -11.59
N ALA A 38 -5.38 4.47 -10.67
CA ALA A 38 -4.40 5.50 -11.01
C ALA A 38 -3.16 4.89 -11.69
N ALA A 39 -2.63 3.78 -11.17
CA ALA A 39 -1.49 3.08 -11.76
C ALA A 39 -1.77 2.58 -13.19
N LYS A 40 -3.01 2.23 -13.53
CA LYS A 40 -3.41 1.81 -14.88
C LYS A 40 -3.65 2.98 -15.85
N TRP A 41 -4.14 4.12 -15.36
CA TRP A 41 -4.54 5.25 -16.20
C TRP A 41 -3.48 6.35 -16.32
N LEU A 42 -2.76 6.70 -15.24
CA LEU A 42 -1.76 7.77 -15.25
C LEU A 42 -0.60 7.55 -16.25
N PRO A 43 -0.09 6.33 -16.49
CA PRO A 43 0.99 6.11 -17.45
C PRO A 43 0.65 6.57 -18.87
N ASN A 44 -0.64 6.64 -19.24
CA ASN A 44 -1.08 7.10 -20.57
C ASN A 44 -1.02 8.63 -20.74
N TYR A 45 -0.82 9.38 -19.66
CA TYR A 45 -0.84 10.86 -19.65
C TYR A 45 0.50 11.50 -19.22
N VAL A 46 1.55 10.70 -18.97
CA VAL A 46 2.86 11.19 -18.53
C VAL A 46 3.98 10.71 -19.46
N ASN A 47 5.12 11.41 -19.44
CA ASN A 47 6.33 11.03 -20.18
C ASN A 47 6.84 9.64 -19.78
N ASP A 48 7.54 8.95 -20.69
CA ASP A 48 8.02 7.56 -20.54
C ASP A 48 8.78 7.28 -19.23
N ASP A 49 9.60 8.23 -18.75
CA ASP A 49 10.35 8.05 -17.50
C ASP A 49 9.44 8.07 -16.25
N LEU A 50 8.43 8.93 -16.24
CA LEU A 50 7.42 8.95 -15.18
C LEU A 50 6.49 7.76 -15.28
N ALA A 51 6.12 7.35 -16.50
CA ALA A 51 5.33 6.14 -16.73
C ALA A 51 6.06 4.91 -16.15
N ARG A 52 7.37 4.78 -16.36
CA ARG A 52 8.19 3.72 -15.73
C ARG A 52 8.17 3.77 -14.21
N ALA A 53 8.21 4.95 -13.60
CA ALA A 53 8.09 5.09 -12.15
C ALA A 53 6.69 4.66 -11.65
N PHE A 54 5.62 4.97 -12.39
CA PHE A 54 4.26 4.50 -12.06
C PHE A 54 4.12 2.99 -12.22
N TYR A 55 4.65 2.39 -13.28
CA TYR A 55 4.71 0.93 -13.44
C TYR A 55 5.54 0.27 -12.35
N ALA A 56 6.67 0.89 -11.95
CA ALA A 56 7.47 0.42 -10.84
C ALA A 56 6.76 0.57 -9.49
N ALA A 57 5.86 1.54 -9.33
CA ALA A 57 5.04 1.70 -8.13
C ALA A 57 3.81 0.79 -8.12
N ASP A 58 3.43 0.22 -9.28
CA ASP A 58 2.26 -0.63 -9.44
C ASP A 58 2.41 -1.94 -8.65
N PRO A 59 1.62 -2.12 -7.57
CA PRO A 59 1.63 -3.34 -6.77
C PRO A 59 1.19 -4.57 -7.57
N GLU A 60 0.33 -4.39 -8.57
CA GLU A 60 -0.27 -5.46 -9.37
C GLU A 60 0.75 -6.04 -10.37
N MET A 61 1.55 -5.15 -10.99
CA MET A 61 2.63 -5.53 -11.88
C MET A 61 3.74 -6.28 -11.13
N ARG A 62 4.14 -5.81 -9.93
CA ARG A 62 5.07 -6.55 -9.07
C ARG A 62 4.52 -7.89 -8.59
N LEU A 63 3.21 -7.99 -8.33
CA LEU A 63 2.57 -9.26 -8.00
C LEU A 63 2.64 -10.25 -9.17
N ARG A 64 2.54 -9.76 -10.41
CA ARG A 64 2.65 -10.58 -11.61
C ARG A 64 4.06 -11.14 -11.79
N ASP A 65 5.08 -10.34 -11.52
CA ASP A 65 6.49 -10.78 -11.54
C ASP A 65 6.77 -11.88 -10.49
N PHE A 66 6.18 -11.77 -9.30
CA PHE A 66 6.21 -12.85 -8.30
C PHE A 66 5.56 -14.14 -8.80
N THR A 67 4.48 -14.04 -9.58
CA THR A 67 3.71 -15.19 -10.08
C THR A 67 4.45 -15.96 -11.17
N ILE A 68 5.32 -15.28 -11.94
CA ILE A 68 6.18 -15.90 -12.97
C ILE A 68 7.56 -16.33 -12.43
N GLY A 69 7.77 -16.26 -11.11
CA GLY A 69 9.02 -16.70 -10.47
C GLY A 69 10.16 -15.69 -10.46
N LEU A 70 9.94 -14.46 -10.93
CA LEU A 70 10.87 -13.34 -10.78
C LEU A 70 10.75 -12.76 -9.36
N ILE A 71 11.30 -13.48 -8.39
CA ILE A 71 11.49 -12.97 -7.03
C ILE A 71 12.78 -12.15 -7.02
N ASP A 72 12.69 -10.88 -7.42
CA ASP A 72 13.78 -9.94 -7.22
C ASP A 72 13.77 -9.43 -5.77
N THR A 73 14.95 -9.27 -5.17
CA THR A 73 15.14 -8.77 -3.81
C THR A 73 14.51 -7.37 -3.66
N SER A 74 14.50 -6.59 -4.75
CA SER A 74 13.87 -5.27 -4.82
C SER A 74 12.36 -5.32 -4.51
N ASN A 75 11.64 -6.35 -4.98
CA ASN A 75 10.21 -6.51 -4.74
C ASN A 75 9.94 -6.87 -3.27
N VAL A 76 10.78 -7.71 -2.67
CA VAL A 76 10.67 -8.10 -1.26
C VAL A 76 10.91 -6.90 -0.35
N VAL A 77 11.97 -6.13 -0.61
CA VAL A 77 12.30 -4.91 0.16
C VAL A 77 11.18 -3.87 0.04
N TYR A 78 10.58 -3.71 -1.13
CA TYR A 78 9.44 -2.81 -1.34
C TYR A 78 8.26 -3.15 -0.43
N PHE A 79 7.78 -4.40 -0.48
CA PHE A 79 6.60 -4.80 0.31
C PHE A 79 6.90 -4.86 1.82
N LEU A 80 8.09 -5.27 2.23
CA LEU A 80 8.50 -5.22 3.65
C LEU A 80 8.61 -3.78 4.16
N GLY A 81 9.22 -2.88 3.39
CA GLY A 81 9.30 -1.46 3.74
C GLY A 81 7.92 -0.83 3.90
N LEU A 82 7.00 -1.12 2.97
CA LEU A 82 5.62 -0.65 3.05
C LEU A 82 4.90 -1.19 4.30
N THR A 83 5.13 -2.46 4.64
CA THR A 83 4.56 -3.11 5.83
C THR A 83 5.04 -2.43 7.11
N VAL A 84 6.36 -2.23 7.26
CA VAL A 84 6.96 -1.58 8.44
C VAL A 84 6.48 -0.13 8.54
N PHE A 85 6.44 0.60 7.43
CA PHE A 85 5.93 1.97 7.39
C PHE A 85 4.49 2.07 7.89
N PHE A 86 3.58 1.25 7.38
CA PHE A 86 2.18 1.27 7.82
C PHE A 86 2.01 0.86 9.28
N LEU A 87 2.79 -0.11 9.77
CA LEU A 87 2.77 -0.50 11.19
C LEU A 87 3.26 0.61 12.11
N ILE A 88 4.36 1.31 11.76
CA ILE A 88 4.84 2.45 12.54
C ILE A 88 3.79 3.55 12.57
N ALA A 89 3.20 3.90 11.42
CA ALA A 89 2.13 4.88 11.35
C ALA A 89 0.92 4.48 12.21
N ALA A 90 0.58 3.18 12.26
CA ALA A 90 -0.53 2.67 13.06
C ALA A 90 -0.25 2.83 14.56
N VAL A 91 0.97 2.53 14.99
CA VAL A 91 1.41 2.73 16.38
C VAL A 91 1.38 4.22 16.75
N GLN A 92 1.88 5.09 15.88
CA GLN A 92 1.87 6.55 16.11
C GLN A 92 0.44 7.10 16.19
N SER A 93 -0.46 6.66 15.31
CA SER A 93 -1.89 7.01 15.34
C SER A 93 -2.55 6.59 16.67
N LEU A 94 -2.22 5.39 17.16
CA LEU A 94 -2.73 4.90 18.43
C LEU A 94 -2.20 5.72 19.62
N LEU A 95 -0.91 6.07 19.61
CA LEU A 95 -0.28 6.89 20.65
C LEU A 95 -0.88 8.30 20.68
N ALA A 96 -1.11 8.93 19.53
CA ALA A 96 -1.72 10.26 19.43
C ALA A 96 -3.16 10.29 19.98
N ARG A 97 -3.93 9.21 19.81
CA ARG A 97 -5.27 9.08 20.42
C ARG A 97 -5.21 8.86 21.93
N ARG A 98 -4.14 8.26 22.44
CA ARG A 98 -4.01 7.90 23.85
C ARG A 98 -3.65 9.09 24.73
N TRP A 99 -2.97 10.09 24.17
CA TRP A 99 -2.67 11.36 24.85
C TRP A 99 -3.29 12.54 24.09
N PRO A 100 -4.56 12.89 24.36
CA PRO A 100 -5.08 14.19 23.99
C PRO A 100 -4.41 15.23 24.90
N SER A 101 -3.36 15.88 24.39
CA SER A 101 -2.75 17.07 24.98
C SER A 101 -3.63 18.29 24.79
#